data_AF-A0A359FXJ5-F1
#
_entry.id   AF-A0A359FXJ5-F1
#
_cell.length_a   1.000
_cell.length_b   1.000
_cell.length_c   1.000
_cell.angle_alpha   90.00
_cell.angle_beta   90.00
_cell.angle_gamma   90.00
#
_symmetry.space_group_name_H-M   'P 1'
#
loop_
_entity.id
_entity.type
_entity.pdbx_description
1 polymer ?
#
loop_
_entity_poly.entity_id
_entity_poly.type
_entity_poly.pdbx_seq_one_letter_code
_entity_poly.pdbx_strand_id
1 'polypeptide(L)' 'VSMALRKAIETASLQLGWESYIPKMAYTTDNAAMVAIVGYYKFLAGDFATQDVVPYARQA' A
#
# COMPACT_ATOMS: atom_id res chain seq x y z
N VAL A 1 -6.75 -6.42 -6.79
CA VAL A 1 -6.72 -6.09 -8.25
C VAL A 1 -6.90 -7.37 -9.04
N SER A 2 -7.98 -7.51 -9.82
CA SER A 2 -8.22 -8.71 -10.64
C SER A 2 -7.16 -8.86 -11.74
N MET A 3 -6.97 -10.08 -12.24
CA MET A 3 -6.03 -10.34 -13.34
C MET A 3 -6.38 -9.55 -14.60
N ALA A 4 -7.69 -9.41 -14.89
CA ALA A 4 -8.16 -8.60 -16.00
C ALA A 4 -7.74 -7.13 -15.86
N LEU A 5 -7.87 -6.55 -14.66
CA LEU A 5 -7.46 -5.17 -14.41
C LEU A 5 -5.94 -5.00 -14.47
N ARG A 6 -5.14 -5.96 -13.97
CA ARG A 6 -3.67 -5.93 -14.11
C ARG A 6 -3.25 -5.87 -15.58
N LYS A 7 -3.83 -6.72 -16.42
CA LYS A 7 -3.57 -6.73 -17.87
C LYS A 7 -3.99 -5.42 -18.56
N ALA A 8 -5.12 -4.86 -18.15
CA ALA A 8 -5.59 -3.57 -18.68
C ALA A 8 -4.62 -2.44 -18.33
N ILE A 9 -4.11 -2.40 -17.10
CA ILE A 9 -3.10 -1.44 -16.66
C ILE A 9 -1.82 -1.62 -17.48
N GLU A 10 -1.30 -2.83 -17.62
CA GLU A 10 -0.07 -3.09 -18.41
C GLU A 10 -0.21 -2.64 -19.87
N THR A 11 -1.37 -2.91 -20.49
CA THR A 11 -1.63 -2.47 -21.88
C THR A 11 -1.67 -0.95 -21.98
N ALA A 12 -2.37 -0.28 -21.06
CA ALA A 12 -2.44 1.17 -21.02
C ALA A 12 -1.07 1.81 -20.77
N SER A 13 -0.26 1.23 -19.89
CA SER A 13 1.10 1.71 -19.60
C SER A 13 1.97 1.73 -20.85
N LEU A 14 1.91 0.68 -21.67
CA LEU A 14 2.65 0.62 -22.93
C LEU A 14 2.15 1.66 -23.94
N GLN A 15 0.83 1.85 -24.03
CA GLN A 15 0.23 2.79 -24.99
C GLN A 15 0.44 4.25 -24.63
N LEU A 16 0.42 4.56 -23.33
CA LEU A 16 0.47 5.93 -22.80
C LEU A 16 1.86 6.33 -22.29
N GLY A 17 2.82 5.40 -22.34
CA GLY A 17 4.18 5.62 -21.83
C GLY A 17 4.25 5.77 -20.31
N TRP A 18 3.34 5.14 -19.57
CA TRP A 18 3.38 5.16 -18.10
C TRP A 18 4.33 4.11 -17.55
N GLU A 19 4.99 4.47 -16.46
CA GLU A 19 5.73 3.53 -15.64
C GLU A 19 4.81 2.97 -14.56
N SER A 20 4.33 1.74 -14.75
CA SER A 20 3.41 1.09 -13.80
C SER A 20 4.10 0.12 -12.88
N TYR A 21 3.74 0.20 -11.59
CA TYR A 21 4.24 -0.67 -10.54
C TYR A 21 3.06 -1.39 -9.88
N ILE A 22 2.93 -2.70 -10.15
CA ILE A 22 1.89 -3.52 -9.54
C ILE A 22 2.55 -4.53 -8.58
N PRO A 23 2.30 -4.44 -7.26
CA PRO A 23 2.86 -5.38 -6.30
C PRO A 23 2.40 -6.84 -6.56
N LYS A 24 3.23 -7.78 -6.09
CA LYS A 24 2.89 -9.21 -6.05
C LYS A 24 1.55 -9.43 -5.33
N MET A 25 0.80 -10.45 -5.70
CA MET A 25 -0.53 -10.72 -5.13
C MET A 25 -0.53 -10.80 -3.59
N ALA A 26 0.50 -11.42 -3.00
CA ALA A 26 0.68 -11.53 -1.55
C ALA A 26 0.79 -10.17 -0.82
N TYR A 27 1.09 -9.08 -1.54
CA TYR A 27 1.16 -7.73 -1.01
C TYR A 27 -0.03 -6.85 -1.41
N THR A 28 -1.04 -7.40 -2.08
CA THR A 28 -2.24 -6.65 -2.52
C THR A 28 -3.50 -6.99 -1.74
N THR A 29 -3.43 -7.95 -0.83
CA THR A 29 -4.44 -8.22 0.20
C THR A 29 -3.97 -7.66 1.54
N ASP A 30 -4.87 -7.49 2.50
CA ASP A 30 -4.50 -7.07 3.85
C ASP A 30 -3.46 -8.04 4.44
N ASN A 31 -2.33 -7.48 4.89
CA ASN A 31 -1.21 -8.25 5.40
C ASN A 31 -0.43 -7.46 6.47
N ALA A 32 0.31 -8.17 7.32
CA ALA A 32 1.13 -7.52 8.35
C ALA A 32 2.40 -6.86 7.78
N ALA A 33 2.87 -7.26 6.59
CA ALA A 33 4.08 -6.70 5.99
C ALA A 33 3.92 -5.21 5.64
N MET A 34 2.75 -4.80 5.14
CA MET A 34 2.45 -3.38 4.88
C MET A 34 2.38 -2.55 6.18
N VAL A 35 1.87 -3.13 7.27
CA VAL A 35 1.85 -2.46 8.59
C VAL A 35 3.28 -2.28 9.10
N ALA A 36 4.11 -3.33 9.00
CA ALA A 36 5.49 -3.31 9.47
C ALA A 36 6.36 -2.30 8.72
N ILE A 37 6.27 -2.23 7.38
CA ILE A 37 7.08 -1.28 6.59
C ILE A 37 6.70 0.18 6.89
N VAL A 38 5.41 0.47 7.08
CA VAL A 38 4.95 1.81 7.49
C VAL A 38 5.46 2.14 8.90
N GLY A 39 5.37 1.19 9.84
CA GLY A 39 5.92 1.35 11.19
C GLY A 39 7.43 1.61 11.20
N TYR A 40 8.19 0.92 10.34
CA TYR A 40 9.62 1.14 10.20
C TYR A 40 9.96 2.56 9.71
N TYR A 41 9.27 3.05 8.68
CA TYR A 41 9.48 4.43 8.21
C TYR A 41 9.05 5.48 9.24
N LYS A 42 7.97 5.25 9.99
CA LYS A 42 7.58 6.11 11.12
C LYS A 42 8.63 6.13 12.23
N PHE A 43 9.20 4.98 12.58
CA PHE A 43 10.32 4.88 13.52
C PHE A 43 11.53 5.71 13.06
N LEU A 44 11.93 5.59 11.79
CA LEU A 44 13.03 6.39 11.23
C LEU A 44 12.74 7.89 11.25
N ALA A 45 11.47 8.28 11.12
CA ALA A 45 11.02 9.66 11.19
C ALA A 45 10.80 10.17 12.63
N GLY A 46 10.94 9.33 13.66
CA GLY A 46 10.63 9.68 15.05
C GLY A 46 9.14 9.89 15.34
N ASP A 47 8.25 9.41 14.45
CA ASP A 47 6.79 9.54 14.57
C ASP A 47 6.22 8.36 15.38
N PHE A 48 6.14 8.54 16.69
CA PHE A 48 5.64 7.52 17.63
C PHE A 48 4.23 7.85 18.12
N ALA A 49 3.39 6.82 18.22
CA ALA A 49 2.10 6.93 18.89
C ALA A 49 2.26 6.90 20.43
N THR A 50 1.37 7.59 21.13
CA THR A 50 1.22 7.52 22.58
C THR A 50 0.37 6.29 22.98
N GLN A 51 0.44 5.91 24.25
CA GLN A 51 -0.27 4.72 24.77
C GLN A 51 -1.79 4.90 24.91
N ASP A 52 -2.28 6.14 24.86
CA ASP A 52 -3.70 6.50 24.92
C ASP A 52 -4.39 6.52 23.55
N VAL A 53 -3.70 6.12 22.47
CA VAL A 53 -4.29 6.00 21.15
C VAL A 53 -5.44 4.99 21.15
N VAL A 54 -6.58 5.39 20.57
CA VAL A 54 -7.77 4.55 20.47
C VAL A 54 -8.01 4.14 19.00
N PRO A 55 -8.68 3.00 18.75
CA PRO A 55 -9.05 2.62 17.39
C PRO A 55 -10.13 3.56 16.84
N TYR A 56 -9.94 4.01 15.60
CA TYR A 56 -10.93 4.81 14.87
C TYR A 56 -11.42 4.04 13.64
N ALA A 57 -12.74 3.91 13.48
CA ALA A 57 -13.33 3.27 12.30
C ALA A 57 -13.32 4.17 11.06
N ARG A 58 -13.27 5.50 11.26
CA ARG A 58 -13.12 6.54 10.24
C ARG A 58 -12.24 7.65 10.81
N GLN A 59 -11.33 8.18 10.01
CA GLN A 59 -10.65 9.43 10.34
C GLN A 59 -11.63 10.60 10.12
N ALA A 60 -11.69 11.52 11.08
CA ALA A 60 -12.49 12.74 10.97
C ALA A 60 -11.75 13.81 10.17
#